data_AF-A0AAN0SKQ7-F1
#
_entry.id   AF-A0AAN0SKQ7-F1
#
_cell.length_a   1.000
_cell.length_b   1.000
_cell.length_c   1.000
_cell.angle_alpha   90.00
_cell.angle_beta   90.00
_cell.angle_gamma   90.00
#
_symmetry.space_group_name_H-M   'P 1'
#
loop_
_entity.id
_entity.type
_entity.pdbx_description
1 polymer ?
#
loop_
_entity_poly.entity_id
_entity_poly.type
_entity_poly.pdbx_seq_one_letter_code
_entity_poly.pdbx_strand_id
1 'polypeptide(L)'
;MEPSTFKRELRKIIEIQERIKDIHPFLERIFPVVVATDGNLFVFEFDHEKKDFVFIRKFPAEWEIPEGLRAAFPLDFYDNKMTCVVTPDAFDSLEGYAVIFHEFIHCQQWEICELKLKRRLEVAKEAMKNGDYMWELTHPFPYENENFSEIYYRFLKALEYKDPDSIYQCRRQLRNILNEKDFEYMVWQEWKEGFARYIENLIRISLGLPENHFGGQRPFSRITFYEGGSRFIEFLGDKEPELLINIEDLFNRMASF
;
A
#
# COMPACT_ATOMS: atom_id res chain seq x y z
N MET A 1 -22.16 -9.80 16.49
CA MET A 1 -22.05 -10.71 15.33
C MET A 1 -21.38 -12.05 15.69
N GLU A 2 -21.71 -13.15 15.00
CA GLU A 2 -21.03 -14.46 15.15
C GLU A 2 -19.96 -14.67 14.07
N PRO A 3 -18.85 -15.39 14.34
CA PRO A 3 -17.76 -15.58 13.37
C PRO A 3 -18.21 -16.26 12.07
N SER A 4 -19.19 -17.16 12.14
CA SER A 4 -19.71 -17.90 10.99
C SER A 4 -20.36 -16.99 9.93
N THR A 5 -20.75 -15.76 10.30
CA THR A 5 -21.38 -14.80 9.41
C THR A 5 -20.49 -14.41 8.24
N PHE A 6 -19.16 -14.39 8.42
CA PHE A 6 -18.20 -13.95 7.39
C PHE A 6 -17.67 -15.08 6.51
N LYS A 7 -18.16 -16.31 6.71
CA LYS A 7 -17.59 -17.50 6.05
C LYS A 7 -17.64 -17.39 4.52
N ARG A 8 -18.72 -16.85 3.97
CA ARG A 8 -18.88 -16.72 2.52
C ARG A 8 -17.95 -15.64 1.96
N GLU A 9 -17.87 -14.52 2.65
CA GLU A 9 -17.08 -13.35 2.30
C GLU A 9 -15.58 -13.68 2.33
N LEU A 10 -15.12 -14.38 3.37
CA LEU A 10 -13.74 -14.87 3.46
C LEU A 10 -13.40 -15.90 2.37
N ARG A 11 -14.33 -16.79 2.02
CA ARG A 11 -14.14 -17.72 0.90
C ARG A 11 -14.03 -17.02 -0.44
N LYS A 12 -14.76 -15.92 -0.63
CA LYS A 12 -14.67 -15.10 -1.84
C LYS A 12 -13.28 -14.47 -2.00
N ILE A 13 -12.53 -14.22 -0.92
CA ILE A 13 -11.11 -13.84 -1.01
C ILE A 13 -10.32 -14.96 -1.72
N ILE A 14 -10.51 -16.22 -1.35
CA ILE A 14 -9.83 -17.37 -1.97
C ILE A 14 -10.23 -17.49 -3.45
N GLU A 15 -11.52 -17.38 -3.75
CA GLU A 15 -12.03 -17.44 -5.13
C GLU A 15 -11.44 -16.34 -6.02
N ILE A 16 -11.30 -15.12 -5.49
CA ILE A 16 -10.68 -14.02 -6.22
C ILE A 16 -9.17 -14.23 -6.33
N GLN A 17 -8.50 -14.64 -5.25
CA GLN A 17 -7.07 -14.92 -5.24
C GLN A 17 -6.68 -15.92 -6.32
N GLU A 18 -7.44 -17.01 -6.48
CA GLU A 18 -7.21 -18.01 -7.53
C GLU A 18 -7.28 -17.44 -8.95
N ARG A 19 -8.01 -16.34 -9.16
CA ARG A 19 -8.12 -15.65 -10.46
C ARG A 19 -6.98 -14.66 -10.71
N ILE A 20 -6.32 -14.17 -9.67
CA ILE A 20 -5.35 -13.06 -9.75
C ILE A 20 -3.93 -13.44 -9.32
N LYS A 21 -3.72 -14.63 -8.74
CA LYS A 21 -2.42 -15.07 -8.20
C LYS A 21 -1.30 -15.06 -9.25
N ASP A 22 -1.63 -15.27 -10.52
CA ASP A 22 -0.66 -15.27 -11.62
C ASP A 22 -0.25 -13.86 -12.08
N ILE A 23 -0.88 -12.79 -11.55
CA ILE A 23 -0.51 -11.39 -11.86
C ILE A 23 0.84 -11.04 -11.25
N HIS A 24 1.08 -11.47 -10.01
CA HIS A 24 2.30 -11.16 -9.27
C HIS A 24 2.56 -12.20 -8.18
N PRO A 25 3.81 -12.67 -7.96
CA PRO A 25 4.11 -13.71 -6.96
C PRO A 25 3.64 -13.40 -5.54
N PHE A 26 3.54 -12.11 -5.18
CA PHE A 26 3.04 -11.71 -3.85
C PHE A 26 1.56 -12.02 -3.62
N LEU A 27 0.78 -12.22 -4.69
CA LEU A 27 -0.64 -12.55 -4.61
C LEU A 27 -0.89 -14.05 -4.37
N GLU A 28 0.15 -14.89 -4.46
CA GLU A 28 0.06 -16.29 -4.06
C GLU A 28 -0.19 -16.44 -2.55
N ARG A 29 0.23 -15.45 -1.77
CA ARG A 29 0.12 -15.50 -0.32
C ARG A 29 -1.19 -14.91 0.17
N ILE A 30 -1.84 -15.64 1.07
CA ILE A 30 -3.02 -15.18 1.80
C ILE A 30 -2.60 -14.84 3.23
N PHE A 31 -2.94 -13.64 3.67
CA PHE A 31 -2.66 -13.16 5.03
C PHE A 31 -3.85 -13.37 5.96
N PRO A 32 -3.64 -13.36 7.29
CA PRO A 32 -4.74 -13.28 8.24
C PRO A 32 -5.61 -12.05 7.98
N VAL A 33 -6.93 -12.25 8.03
CA VAL A 33 -7.93 -11.20 7.85
C VAL A 33 -8.64 -10.97 9.17
N VAL A 34 -8.73 -9.71 9.57
CA VAL A 34 -9.46 -9.28 10.76
C VAL A 34 -10.66 -8.49 10.34
N VAL A 35 -11.84 -8.96 10.72
CA VAL A 35 -13.08 -8.22 10.50
C VAL A 35 -13.37 -7.39 11.75
N ALA A 36 -13.29 -6.07 11.62
CA ALA A 36 -13.51 -5.09 12.68
C ALA A 36 -14.97 -4.61 12.63
N THR A 37 -15.78 -4.99 13.63
CA THR A 37 -17.20 -4.61 13.70
C THR A 37 -17.77 -4.77 15.11
N ASP A 38 -18.86 -4.08 15.43
CA ASP A 38 -19.54 -4.16 16.73
C ASP A 38 -18.59 -3.97 17.93
N GLY A 39 -17.57 -3.10 17.81
CA GLY A 39 -16.54 -2.90 18.84
C GLY A 39 -15.61 -4.11 19.07
N ASN A 40 -15.50 -5.02 18.10
CA ASN A 40 -14.71 -6.23 18.19
C ASN A 40 -13.86 -6.46 16.93
N LEU A 41 -12.75 -7.17 17.12
CA LEU A 41 -11.83 -7.65 16.08
C LEU A 41 -11.94 -9.16 15.99
N PHE A 42 -12.48 -9.67 14.88
CA PHE A 42 -12.61 -11.10 14.61
C PHE A 42 -11.47 -11.57 13.72
N VAL A 43 -10.55 -12.37 14.26
CA VAL A 43 -9.34 -12.82 13.57
C VAL A 43 -9.57 -14.14 12.86
N PHE A 44 -9.29 -14.16 11.56
CA PHE A 44 -9.35 -15.33 10.70
C PHE A 44 -7.99 -15.59 10.07
N GLU A 45 -7.52 -16.82 10.13
CA GLU A 45 -6.25 -17.26 9.52
C GLU A 45 -6.55 -18.26 8.42
N PHE A 46 -5.79 -18.22 7.32
CA PHE A 46 -5.93 -19.19 6.25
C PHE A 46 -5.27 -20.50 6.65
N ASP A 47 -6.04 -21.57 6.71
CA ASP A 47 -5.56 -22.91 7.00
C ASP A 47 -5.18 -23.60 5.68
N HIS A 48 -3.89 -23.81 5.46
CA HIS A 48 -3.38 -24.41 4.22
C HIS A 48 -3.83 -25.87 4.00
N GLU A 49 -4.08 -26.63 5.07
CA GLU A 49 -4.56 -28.01 4.96
C GLU A 49 -6.04 -28.03 4.56
N LYS A 50 -6.84 -27.18 5.19
CA LYS A 50 -8.28 -27.08 4.90
C LYS A 50 -8.58 -26.26 3.65
N LYS A 51 -7.61 -25.47 3.15
CA LYS A 51 -7.77 -24.48 2.09
C LYS A 51 -8.96 -23.54 2.35
N ASP A 52 -9.13 -23.13 3.59
CA ASP A 52 -10.25 -22.27 4.03
C ASP A 52 -9.79 -21.38 5.19
N PHE A 53 -10.51 -20.30 5.43
CA PHE A 53 -10.28 -19.48 6.61
C PHE A 53 -10.86 -20.15 7.86
N VAL A 54 -10.07 -20.15 8.93
CA VAL A 54 -10.50 -20.61 10.25
C VAL A 54 -10.57 -19.43 11.21
N PHE A 55 -11.64 -19.39 12.00
CA PHE A 55 -11.75 -18.43 13.08
C PHE A 55 -10.76 -18.79 14.18
N ILE A 56 -9.91 -17.84 14.55
CA ILE A 56 -8.88 -18.02 15.58
C ILE A 56 -9.40 -17.51 16.92
N ARG A 57 -9.77 -16.23 16.97
CA ARG A 57 -10.18 -15.57 18.20
C ARG A 57 -10.89 -14.25 17.91
N LYS A 58 -11.67 -13.81 18.91
CA LYS A 58 -12.30 -12.49 18.97
C LYS A 58 -11.64 -11.67 20.08
N PHE A 59 -11.37 -10.41 19.80
CA PHE A 59 -10.86 -9.44 20.77
C PHE A 59 -11.76 -8.21 20.81
N PRO A 60 -11.94 -7.57 21.98
CA PRO A 60 -12.55 -6.23 22.02
C PRO A 60 -11.62 -5.22 21.34
N ALA A 61 -12.18 -4.27 20.59
CA ALA A 61 -11.41 -3.14 20.10
C ALA A 61 -11.19 -2.13 21.24
N GLU A 62 -9.96 -1.65 21.42
CA GLU A 62 -9.62 -0.64 22.43
C GLU A 62 -9.91 0.80 21.97
N TRP A 63 -10.36 0.95 20.73
CA TRP A 63 -10.60 2.22 20.04
C TRP A 63 -11.89 2.14 19.23
N GLU A 64 -12.42 3.31 18.87
CA GLU A 64 -13.58 3.42 18.00
C GLU A 64 -13.20 3.02 16.58
N ILE A 65 -13.82 1.95 16.07
CA ILE A 65 -13.55 1.42 14.73
C ILE A 65 -14.06 2.43 13.69
N PRO A 66 -13.18 3.07 12.89
CA PRO A 66 -13.62 3.99 11.85
C PRO A 66 -14.45 3.27 10.80
N GLU A 67 -15.46 3.96 10.27
CA GLU A 67 -16.21 3.49 9.11
C GLU A 67 -15.28 3.31 7.90
N GLY A 68 -15.46 2.23 7.16
CA GLY A 68 -14.67 1.94 5.97
C GLY A 68 -13.20 1.60 6.23
N LEU A 69 -12.82 1.21 7.44
CA LEU A 69 -11.45 0.85 7.79
C LEU A 69 -10.88 -0.21 6.83
N ARG A 70 -9.77 0.11 6.17
CA ARG A 70 -8.92 -0.82 5.40
C ARG A 70 -7.49 -0.50 5.77
N ALA A 71 -6.80 -1.44 6.39
CA ALA A 71 -5.43 -1.23 6.82
C ALA A 71 -4.69 -2.55 7.02
N ALA A 72 -3.38 -2.52 6.84
CA ALA A 72 -2.46 -3.58 7.22
C ALA A 72 -1.61 -3.12 8.41
N PHE A 73 -1.71 -3.81 9.54
CA PHE A 73 -0.84 -3.57 10.70
C PHE A 73 -0.65 -4.84 11.54
N PRO A 74 0.46 -4.95 12.29
CA PRO A 74 0.69 -6.08 13.17
C PRO A 74 -0.23 -5.97 14.39
N LEU A 75 -0.74 -7.10 14.85
CA LEU A 75 -1.55 -7.17 16.07
C LEU A 75 -0.72 -7.76 17.21
N ASP A 76 -0.45 -6.94 18.22
CA ASP A 76 0.30 -7.26 19.43
C ASP A 76 -0.31 -8.43 20.21
N PHE A 77 -1.63 -8.47 20.36
CA PHE A 77 -2.36 -9.58 20.99
C PHE A 77 -2.41 -10.87 20.13
N TYR A 78 -1.84 -10.84 18.93
CA TYR A 78 -1.76 -11.95 17.99
C TYR A 78 -0.31 -12.13 17.49
N ASP A 79 0.61 -12.22 18.46
CA ASP A 79 2.04 -12.50 18.24
C ASP A 79 2.75 -11.51 17.30
N ASN A 80 2.25 -10.27 17.20
CA ASN A 80 2.72 -9.25 16.25
C ASN A 80 2.68 -9.72 14.78
N LYS A 81 1.82 -10.68 14.45
CA LYS A 81 1.60 -11.09 13.06
C LYS A 81 0.94 -9.97 12.27
N MET A 82 1.38 -9.77 11.03
CA MET A 82 0.70 -8.86 10.11
C MET A 82 -0.68 -9.36 9.76
N THR A 83 -1.63 -8.44 9.77
CA THR A 83 -3.02 -8.73 9.44
C THR A 83 -3.60 -7.66 8.55
N CYS A 84 -4.48 -8.09 7.64
CA CYS A 84 -5.36 -7.20 6.89
C CYS A 84 -6.63 -6.95 7.71
N VAL A 85 -6.82 -5.72 8.17
CA VAL A 85 -7.94 -5.34 9.02
C VAL A 85 -8.97 -4.57 8.19
N VAL A 86 -10.20 -5.07 8.17
CA VAL A 86 -11.29 -4.51 7.38
C VAL A 86 -12.60 -4.40 8.15
N THR A 87 -13.40 -3.37 7.90
CA THR A 87 -14.83 -3.37 8.25
C THR A 87 -15.66 -4.20 7.24
N PRO A 88 -16.87 -4.69 7.61
CA PRO A 88 -17.65 -5.61 6.78
C PRO A 88 -18.00 -5.10 5.36
N ASP A 89 -18.11 -3.79 5.17
CA ASP A 89 -18.39 -3.17 3.86
C ASP A 89 -17.30 -3.46 2.81
N ALA A 90 -16.14 -4.01 3.21
CA ALA A 90 -15.10 -4.48 2.29
C ALA A 90 -15.59 -5.57 1.35
N PHE A 91 -16.59 -6.31 1.81
CA PHE A 91 -17.07 -7.50 1.15
C PHE A 91 -18.25 -7.22 0.19
N ASP A 92 -18.73 -5.97 0.16
CA ASP A 92 -19.92 -5.57 -0.59
C ASP A 92 -19.70 -5.50 -2.11
N SER A 93 -18.46 -5.29 -2.56
CA SER A 93 -18.13 -5.09 -3.98
C SER A 93 -16.78 -5.69 -4.36
N LEU A 94 -16.54 -5.90 -5.67
CA LEU A 94 -15.23 -6.36 -6.15
C LEU A 94 -14.13 -5.33 -5.91
N GLU A 95 -14.47 -4.05 -5.91
CA GLU A 95 -13.57 -2.96 -5.52
C GLU A 95 -13.10 -3.13 -4.09
N GLY A 96 -14.00 -3.50 -3.16
CA GLY A 96 -13.64 -3.78 -1.78
C GLY A 96 -12.68 -4.96 -1.64
N TYR A 97 -12.87 -6.03 -2.43
CA TYR A 97 -11.90 -7.14 -2.48
C TYR A 97 -10.57 -6.72 -3.11
N ALA A 98 -10.55 -5.88 -4.15
CA ALA A 98 -9.30 -5.36 -4.70
C ALA A 98 -8.50 -4.59 -3.63
N VAL A 99 -9.18 -3.82 -2.77
CA VAL A 99 -8.55 -3.13 -1.63
C VAL A 99 -8.06 -4.12 -0.55
N ILE A 100 -8.74 -5.24 -0.31
CA ILE A 100 -8.20 -6.30 0.58
C ILE A 100 -6.84 -6.79 0.07
N PHE A 101 -6.70 -7.01 -1.24
CA PHE A 101 -5.41 -7.43 -1.81
C PHE A 101 -4.37 -6.30 -1.81
N HIS A 102 -4.77 -5.03 -1.93
CA HIS A 102 -3.88 -3.89 -1.66
C HIS A 102 -3.29 -3.98 -0.25
N GLU A 103 -4.11 -4.24 0.77
CA GLU A 103 -3.61 -4.43 2.15
C GLU A 103 -2.73 -5.68 2.28
N PHE A 104 -2.98 -6.75 1.51
CA PHE A 104 -2.08 -7.91 1.48
C PHE A 104 -0.68 -7.53 0.94
N ILE A 105 -0.60 -6.59 -0.01
CA ILE A 105 0.70 -6.08 -0.47
C ILE A 105 1.42 -5.34 0.65
N HIS A 106 0.73 -4.56 1.48
CA HIS A 106 1.34 -3.94 2.66
C HIS A 106 1.81 -4.98 3.69
N CYS A 107 1.02 -6.04 3.93
CA CYS A 107 1.48 -7.16 4.78
C CYS A 107 2.77 -7.80 4.22
N GLN A 108 2.86 -7.99 2.91
CA GLN A 108 4.04 -8.54 2.26
C GLN A 108 5.25 -7.59 2.33
N GLN A 109 5.05 -6.29 2.09
CA GLN A 109 6.10 -5.27 2.23
C GLN A 109 6.69 -5.27 3.64
N TRP A 110 5.82 -5.35 4.67
CA TRP A 110 6.23 -5.43 6.06
C TRP A 110 7.15 -6.62 6.33
N GLU A 111 6.73 -7.80 5.89
CA GLU A 111 7.46 -9.03 6.15
C GLU A 111 8.79 -9.14 5.38
N ILE A 112 8.89 -8.54 4.19
CA ILE A 112 10.11 -8.58 3.38
C ILE A 112 11.13 -7.54 3.84
N CYS A 113 10.77 -6.25 3.84
CA CYS A 113 11.79 -5.20 3.98
C CYS A 113 11.33 -3.87 4.57
N GLU A 114 10.03 -3.62 4.81
CA GLU A 114 9.54 -2.31 5.25
C GLU A 114 10.29 -1.79 6.49
N LEU A 115 10.41 -2.61 7.53
CA LEU A 115 11.11 -2.24 8.77
C LEU A 115 12.61 -1.97 8.55
N LYS A 116 13.25 -2.74 7.67
CA LYS A 116 14.67 -2.55 7.33
C LYS A 116 14.88 -1.21 6.61
N LEU A 117 13.99 -0.90 5.66
CA LEU A 117 14.02 0.36 4.92
C LEU A 117 13.73 1.56 5.83
N LYS A 118 12.68 1.50 6.66
CA LYS A 118 12.34 2.57 7.63
C LYS A 118 13.52 2.95 8.51
N ARG A 119 14.27 1.96 9.02
CA ARG A 119 15.46 2.20 9.87
C ARG A 119 16.57 2.98 9.17
N ARG A 120 16.57 3.08 7.84
CA ARG A 120 17.57 3.82 7.06
C ARG A 120 17.21 5.29 6.87
N LEU A 121 15.91 5.63 6.90
CA LEU A 121 15.41 6.97 6.61
C LEU A 121 15.61 7.93 7.79
N GLU A 122 16.15 9.12 7.52
CA GLU A 122 16.28 10.17 8.53
C GLU A 122 14.90 10.67 9.00
N VAL A 123 13.93 10.79 8.09
CA VAL A 123 12.55 11.21 8.46
C VAL A 123 11.92 10.24 9.48
N ALA A 124 12.11 8.93 9.29
CA ALA A 124 11.59 7.92 10.20
C ALA A 124 12.36 7.89 11.53
N LYS A 125 13.69 8.03 11.51
CA LYS A 125 14.51 8.09 12.73
C LYS A 125 14.12 9.28 13.61
N GLU A 126 13.91 10.45 13.00
CA GLU A 126 13.48 11.65 13.72
C GLU A 126 12.08 11.49 14.31
N ALA A 127 11.14 10.95 13.53
CA ALA A 127 9.80 10.66 14.01
C ALA A 127 9.81 9.74 15.24
N MET A 128 10.56 8.63 15.17
CA MET A 128 10.71 7.70 16.29
C MET A 128 11.33 8.37 17.52
N LYS A 129 12.36 9.22 17.34
CA LYS A 129 12.98 9.97 18.44
C LYS A 129 11.99 10.91 19.14
N ASN A 130 11.03 11.45 18.39
CA ASN A 130 10.01 12.35 18.88
C ASN A 130 8.74 11.62 19.37
N GLY A 131 8.69 10.27 19.28
CA GLY A 131 7.51 9.49 19.62
C GLY A 131 6.36 9.63 18.60
N ASP A 132 6.63 10.12 17.40
CA ASP A 132 5.66 10.25 16.32
C ASP A 132 5.57 8.94 15.53
N TYR A 133 4.71 8.03 16.00
CA TYR A 133 4.46 6.77 15.30
C TYR A 133 3.56 6.92 14.06
N MET A 134 2.98 8.10 13.85
CA MET A 134 2.01 8.38 12.78
C MET A 134 2.60 9.25 11.66
N TRP A 135 3.92 9.47 11.66
CA TRP A 135 4.62 10.38 10.74
C TRP A 135 4.31 10.13 9.26
N GLU A 136 4.07 8.88 8.85
CA GLU A 136 3.70 8.56 7.46
C GLU A 136 2.41 9.29 7.04
N LEU A 137 1.51 9.53 8.00
CA LEU A 137 0.25 10.24 7.77
C LEU A 137 0.35 11.74 8.04
N THR A 138 1.17 12.15 9.02
CA THR A 138 1.18 13.51 9.60
C THR A 138 2.38 14.36 9.19
N HIS A 139 3.38 13.80 8.49
CA HIS A 139 4.56 14.55 8.05
C HIS A 139 4.16 15.80 7.26
N PRO A 140 4.65 17.00 7.63
CA PRO A 140 4.22 18.27 7.04
C PRO A 140 4.91 18.54 5.70
N PHE A 141 4.64 17.69 4.70
CA PHE A 141 5.19 17.82 3.37
C PHE A 141 4.68 19.10 2.66
N PRO A 142 5.52 19.84 1.90
CA PRO A 142 5.16 21.13 1.30
C PRO A 142 4.31 21.00 0.01
N TYR A 143 3.13 20.39 0.08
CA TYR A 143 2.26 20.15 -1.09
C TYR A 143 1.83 21.44 -1.83
N GLU A 144 1.68 22.54 -1.09
CA GLU A 144 1.26 23.84 -1.61
C GLU A 144 2.41 24.66 -2.22
N ASN A 145 3.66 24.19 -2.11
CA ASN A 145 4.79 24.87 -2.71
C ASN A 145 4.69 24.82 -4.24
N GLU A 146 4.65 25.98 -4.87
CA GLU A 146 4.45 26.11 -6.33
C GLU A 146 5.54 25.39 -7.14
N ASN A 147 6.81 25.46 -6.70
CA ASN A 147 7.91 24.79 -7.40
C ASN A 147 7.75 23.27 -7.36
N PHE A 148 7.45 22.71 -6.18
CA PHE A 148 7.16 21.28 -6.04
C PHE A 148 5.96 20.89 -6.90
N SER A 149 4.85 21.60 -6.77
CA SER A 149 3.61 21.29 -7.48
C SER A 149 3.78 21.34 -9.00
N GLU A 150 4.59 22.27 -9.51
CA GLU A 150 4.90 22.35 -10.95
C GLU A 150 5.79 21.21 -11.43
N ILE A 151 6.87 20.92 -10.72
CA ILE A 151 7.80 19.85 -11.10
C ILE A 151 7.10 18.49 -11.01
N TYR A 152 6.31 18.25 -9.96
CA TYR A 152 5.62 16.97 -9.78
C TYR A 152 4.47 16.78 -10.80
N TYR A 153 3.77 17.85 -11.18
CA TYR A 153 2.82 17.78 -12.29
C TYR A 153 3.50 17.39 -13.62
N ARG A 154 4.66 18.01 -13.92
CA ARG A 154 5.45 17.65 -15.10
C ARG A 154 5.97 16.21 -15.02
N PHE A 155 6.34 15.73 -13.84
CA PHE A 155 6.71 14.34 -13.61
C PHE A 155 5.56 13.39 -13.96
N LEU A 156 4.34 13.65 -13.46
CA LEU A 156 3.15 12.86 -13.80
C LEU A 156 2.85 12.85 -15.31
N LYS A 157 3.03 13.98 -15.99
CA LYS A 157 2.90 14.07 -17.45
C LYS A 157 3.99 13.31 -18.19
N ALA A 158 5.23 13.39 -17.74
CA ALA A 158 6.32 12.63 -18.32
C ALA A 158 6.10 11.11 -18.19
N LEU A 159 5.55 10.66 -17.06
CA LEU A 159 5.13 9.27 -16.86
C LEU A 159 3.99 8.86 -17.79
N GLU A 160 2.97 9.71 -17.94
CA GLU A 160 1.84 9.50 -18.87
C GLU A 160 2.33 9.33 -20.33
N TYR A 161 3.31 10.12 -20.75
CA TYR A 161 3.90 10.03 -22.09
C TYR A 161 5.07 9.03 -22.20
N LYS A 162 5.41 8.31 -21.12
CA LYS A 162 6.56 7.41 -21.01
C LYS A 162 7.88 8.02 -21.52
N ASP A 163 8.13 9.31 -21.23
CA ASP A 163 9.31 10.09 -21.64
C ASP A 163 10.45 9.97 -20.60
N PRO A 164 11.48 9.13 -20.84
CA PRO A 164 12.51 8.84 -19.83
C PRO A 164 13.34 10.07 -19.44
N ASP A 165 13.67 10.93 -20.40
CA ASP A 165 14.54 12.08 -20.15
C ASP A 165 13.83 13.09 -19.26
N SER A 166 12.55 13.36 -19.55
CA SER A 166 11.72 14.22 -18.71
C SER A 166 11.45 13.62 -17.33
N ILE A 167 11.20 12.31 -17.23
CA ILE A 167 11.02 11.60 -15.94
C ILE A 167 12.25 11.81 -15.06
N TYR A 168 13.44 11.48 -15.57
CA TYR A 168 14.68 11.58 -14.78
C TYR A 168 15.08 13.03 -14.50
N GLN A 169 14.81 13.95 -15.43
CA GLN A 169 15.01 15.38 -15.18
C GLN A 169 14.13 15.89 -14.04
N CYS A 170 12.84 15.53 -14.03
CA CYS A 170 11.93 15.93 -12.95
C CYS A 170 12.36 15.33 -11.60
N ARG A 171 12.79 14.06 -11.57
CA ARG A 171 13.32 13.43 -10.34
C ARG A 171 14.51 14.17 -9.75
N ARG A 172 15.50 14.54 -10.57
CA ARG A 172 16.65 15.35 -10.14
C ARG A 172 16.22 16.74 -9.64
N GLN A 173 15.26 17.36 -10.31
CA GLN A 173 14.72 18.65 -9.88
C GLN A 173 14.04 18.55 -8.52
N LEU A 174 13.19 17.53 -8.29
CA LEU A 174 12.56 17.27 -7.00
C LEU A 174 13.61 17.06 -5.89
N ARG A 175 14.66 16.26 -6.15
CA ARG A 175 15.76 16.06 -5.19
C ARG A 175 16.45 17.37 -4.80
N ASN A 176 16.61 18.29 -5.75
CA ASN A 176 17.31 19.55 -5.51
C ASN A 176 16.47 20.58 -4.74
N ILE A 177 15.13 20.54 -4.88
CA ILE A 177 14.25 21.53 -4.24
C ILE A 177 13.70 21.08 -2.88
N LEU A 178 13.59 19.77 -2.65
CA LEU A 178 13.14 19.21 -1.39
C LEU A 178 14.33 19.06 -0.44
N ASN A 179 14.10 19.29 0.85
CA ASN A 179 15.08 18.86 1.85
C ASN A 179 15.15 17.32 1.90
N GLU A 180 16.17 16.80 2.55
CA GLU A 180 16.43 15.36 2.62
C GLU A 180 15.22 14.56 3.12
N LYS A 181 14.60 15.00 4.22
CA LYS A 181 13.46 14.31 4.85
C LYS A 181 12.20 14.34 3.99
N ASP A 182 11.93 15.45 3.32
CA ASP A 182 10.80 15.55 2.40
C ASP A 182 11.00 14.66 1.18
N PHE A 183 12.21 14.61 0.61
CA PHE A 183 12.49 13.71 -0.50
C PHE A 183 12.39 12.24 -0.09
N GLU A 184 12.92 11.86 1.08
CA GLU A 184 12.75 10.52 1.64
C GLU A 184 11.28 10.18 1.86
N TYR A 185 10.50 11.10 2.43
CA TYR A 185 9.06 10.92 2.65
C TYR A 185 8.32 10.69 1.32
N MET A 186 8.60 11.50 0.31
CA MET A 186 8.00 11.35 -1.02
C MET A 186 8.31 9.96 -1.60
N VAL A 187 9.59 9.57 -1.64
CA VAL A 187 10.00 8.25 -2.15
C VAL A 187 9.39 7.12 -1.35
N TRP A 188 9.30 7.28 -0.03
CA TRP A 188 8.69 6.30 0.86
C TRP A 188 7.21 6.07 0.51
N GLN A 189 6.44 7.14 0.34
CA GLN A 189 5.03 7.06 -0.04
C GLN A 189 4.85 6.50 -1.46
N GLU A 190 5.67 6.95 -2.42
CA GLU A 190 5.66 6.43 -3.79
C GLU A 190 5.97 4.93 -3.84
N TRP A 191 6.92 4.46 -3.03
CA TRP A 191 7.26 3.05 -2.95
C TRP A 191 6.19 2.23 -2.22
N LYS A 192 5.79 2.63 -1.01
CA LYS A 192 4.89 1.85 -0.17
C LYS A 192 3.49 1.79 -0.78
N GLU A 193 2.87 2.94 -0.95
CA GLU A 193 1.48 3.07 -1.39
C GLU A 193 1.37 2.96 -2.92
N GLY A 194 2.38 3.47 -3.64
CA GLY A 194 2.40 3.35 -5.09
C GLY A 194 2.61 1.91 -5.57
N PHE A 195 3.43 1.09 -4.88
CA PHE A 195 3.57 -0.33 -5.25
C PHE A 195 2.27 -1.10 -4.99
N ALA A 196 1.63 -0.87 -3.83
CA ALA A 196 0.35 -1.48 -3.52
C ALA A 196 -0.73 -1.07 -4.54
N ARG A 197 -0.78 0.22 -4.93
CA ARG A 197 -1.67 0.72 -5.98
C ARG A 197 -1.38 0.16 -7.37
N TYR A 198 -0.10 -0.01 -7.72
CA TYR A 198 0.29 -0.62 -8.99
C TYR A 198 -0.29 -2.04 -9.09
N ILE A 199 -0.11 -2.85 -8.06
CA ILE A 199 -0.69 -4.20 -8.02
C ILE A 199 -2.22 -4.15 -7.96
N GLU A 200 -2.81 -3.23 -7.18
CA GLU A 200 -4.27 -3.00 -7.14
C GLU A 200 -4.82 -2.75 -8.55
N ASN A 201 -4.17 -1.90 -9.36
CA ASN A 201 -4.61 -1.60 -10.71
C ASN A 201 -4.54 -2.82 -11.64
N LEU A 202 -3.49 -3.65 -11.54
CA LEU A 202 -3.44 -4.91 -12.28
C LEU A 202 -4.58 -5.86 -11.88
N ILE A 203 -4.88 -5.96 -10.59
CA ILE A 203 -6.02 -6.74 -10.06
C ILE A 203 -7.33 -6.19 -10.61
N ARG A 204 -7.53 -4.87 -10.56
CA ARG A 204 -8.74 -4.20 -11.04
C ARG A 204 -8.98 -4.50 -12.51
N ILE A 205 -7.95 -4.38 -13.35
CA ILE A 205 -8.02 -4.75 -14.77
C ILE A 205 -8.44 -6.22 -14.92
N SER A 206 -7.81 -7.14 -14.20
CA SER A 206 -8.16 -8.58 -14.24
C SER A 206 -9.59 -8.89 -13.76
N LEU A 207 -10.17 -8.03 -12.92
CA LEU A 207 -11.54 -8.14 -12.43
C LEU A 207 -12.56 -7.37 -13.28
N GLY A 208 -12.12 -6.68 -14.34
CA GLY A 208 -12.99 -5.86 -15.19
C GLY A 208 -13.41 -4.54 -14.54
N LEU A 209 -12.64 -4.05 -13.57
CA LEU A 209 -12.84 -2.79 -12.86
C LEU A 209 -12.00 -1.67 -13.49
N PRO A 210 -12.45 -0.41 -13.43
CA PRO A 210 -11.62 0.72 -13.81
C PRO A 210 -10.45 0.87 -12.83
N GLU A 211 -9.28 1.24 -13.34
CA GLU A 211 -8.10 1.57 -12.55
C GLU A 211 -8.35 2.73 -11.57
N ASN A 212 -7.58 2.74 -10.48
CA ASN A 212 -7.56 3.76 -9.46
C ASN A 212 -6.49 4.81 -9.78
N HIS A 213 -6.94 5.96 -10.30
CA HIS A 213 -6.08 7.11 -10.62
C HIS A 213 -6.28 8.32 -9.70
N PHE A 214 -6.85 8.12 -8.50
CA PHE A 214 -7.09 9.21 -7.56
C PHE A 214 -5.77 9.84 -7.09
N GLY A 215 -5.74 11.17 -6.97
CA GLY A 215 -4.57 11.93 -6.50
C GLY A 215 -3.66 12.47 -7.62
N GLY A 216 -3.91 12.13 -8.89
CA GLY A 216 -3.15 12.66 -10.03
C GLY A 216 -3.45 14.11 -10.41
N GLN A 217 -4.40 14.77 -9.74
CA GLN A 217 -4.81 16.15 -10.02
C GLN A 217 -4.51 17.07 -8.83
N ARG A 218 -4.31 18.36 -9.10
CA ARG A 218 -4.14 19.40 -8.08
C ARG A 218 -5.48 19.73 -7.40
N PRO A 219 -5.50 20.22 -6.14
CA PRO A 219 -4.34 20.41 -5.26
C PRO A 219 -3.74 19.07 -4.84
N PHE A 220 -2.41 19.03 -4.74
CA PHE A 220 -1.71 17.80 -4.36
C PHE A 220 -1.84 17.50 -2.88
N SER A 221 -1.76 16.22 -2.57
CA SER A 221 -1.82 15.67 -1.21
C SER A 221 -0.99 14.39 -1.15
N ARG A 222 -0.97 13.72 0.01
CA ARG A 222 -0.28 12.43 0.16
C ARG A 222 -0.69 11.41 -0.91
N ILE A 223 -1.97 11.39 -1.29
CA ILE A 223 -2.52 10.46 -2.30
C ILE A 223 -1.86 10.68 -3.68
N THR A 224 -1.31 11.86 -3.96
CA THR A 224 -0.56 12.15 -5.19
C THR A 224 0.69 11.29 -5.33
N PHE A 225 1.32 10.90 -4.22
CA PHE A 225 2.45 9.97 -4.24
C PHE A 225 2.04 8.55 -4.57
N TYR A 226 0.79 8.17 -4.31
CA TYR A 226 0.32 6.82 -4.58
C TYR A 226 0.15 6.65 -6.09
N GLU A 227 -0.45 7.65 -6.73
CA GLU A 227 -0.59 7.69 -8.19
C GLU A 227 0.77 7.83 -8.90
N GLY A 228 1.60 8.79 -8.48
CA GLY A 228 2.91 8.98 -9.09
C GLY A 228 3.84 7.80 -8.88
N GLY A 229 3.81 7.19 -7.70
CA GLY A 229 4.52 5.96 -7.37
C GLY A 229 4.06 4.79 -8.25
N SER A 230 2.75 4.55 -8.36
CA SER A 230 2.20 3.49 -9.22
C SER A 230 2.69 3.61 -10.66
N ARG A 231 2.59 4.80 -11.26
CA ARG A 231 3.05 5.05 -12.64
C ARG A 231 4.56 4.94 -12.79
N PHE A 232 5.33 5.41 -11.79
CA PHE A 232 6.78 5.35 -11.85
C PHE A 232 7.30 3.92 -11.71
N ILE A 233 6.66 3.13 -10.84
CA ILE A 233 6.95 1.70 -10.68
C ILE A 233 6.62 0.94 -11.95
N GLU A 234 5.48 1.21 -12.60
CA GLU A 234 5.16 0.64 -13.92
C GLU A 234 6.28 0.96 -14.94
N PHE A 235 6.67 2.23 -15.05
CA PHE A 235 7.74 2.66 -15.96
C PHE A 235 9.09 1.98 -15.68
N LEU A 236 9.46 1.80 -14.40
CA LEU A 236 10.68 1.11 -14.02
C LEU A 236 10.57 -0.39 -14.30
N GLY A 237 9.46 -1.02 -13.94
CA GLY A 237 9.19 -2.45 -14.16
C GLY A 237 9.14 -2.84 -15.63
N ASP A 238 8.66 -1.95 -16.52
CA ASP A 238 8.70 -2.14 -17.98
C ASP A 238 10.14 -2.29 -18.51
N LYS A 239 11.14 -1.74 -17.80
CA LYS A 239 12.55 -1.73 -18.21
C LYS A 239 13.41 -2.73 -17.43
N GLU A 240 13.11 -2.88 -16.14
CA GLU A 240 13.86 -3.65 -15.16
C GLU A 240 12.84 -4.52 -14.37
N PRO A 241 12.24 -5.57 -14.99
CA PRO A 241 11.14 -6.33 -14.39
C PRO A 241 11.47 -6.98 -13.04
N GLU A 242 12.75 -7.27 -12.80
CA GLU A 242 13.26 -7.80 -11.54
C GLU A 242 12.98 -6.89 -10.34
N LEU A 243 12.82 -5.57 -10.56
CA LEU A 243 12.47 -4.62 -9.51
C LEU A 243 11.08 -4.86 -8.94
N LEU A 244 10.16 -5.45 -9.72
CA LEU A 244 8.81 -5.76 -9.23
C LEU A 244 8.84 -6.89 -8.19
N ILE A 245 9.83 -7.77 -8.27
CA ILE A 245 10.01 -8.86 -7.30
C ILE A 245 10.91 -8.42 -6.15
N ASN A 246 12.03 -7.76 -6.45
CA ASN A 246 12.95 -7.24 -5.45
C ASN A 246 12.56 -5.81 -5.05
N ILE A 247 11.52 -5.72 -4.23
CA ILE A 247 10.97 -4.43 -3.80
C ILE A 247 11.93 -3.60 -2.94
N GLU A 248 12.96 -4.20 -2.33
CA GLU A 248 14.01 -3.42 -1.65
C GLU A 248 14.88 -2.68 -2.67
N ASP A 249 15.25 -3.34 -3.76
CA ASP A 249 16.01 -2.71 -4.85
C ASP A 249 15.17 -1.71 -5.63
N LEU A 250 13.87 -1.94 -5.78
CA LEU A 250 12.94 -0.93 -6.29
C LEU A 250 13.00 0.35 -5.47
N PHE A 251 12.95 0.25 -4.13
CA PHE A 251 13.09 1.42 -3.26
C PHE A 251 14.42 2.15 -3.51
N ASN A 252 15.53 1.40 -3.51
CA ASN A 252 16.86 1.97 -3.73
C ASN A 252 16.95 2.66 -5.11
N ARG A 253 16.34 2.07 -6.15
CA ARG A 253 16.29 2.61 -7.51
C ARG A 253 15.48 3.90 -7.60
N MET A 254 14.34 3.98 -6.91
CA MET A 254 13.51 5.19 -6.85
C MET A 254 14.20 6.33 -6.08
N ALA A 255 15.07 5.99 -5.13
CA ALA A 255 15.84 6.96 -4.33
C ALA A 255 17.12 7.47 -5.01
N SER A 256 17.59 6.86 -6.10
CA SER A 256 18.95 7.05 -6.64
C SER A 256 19.16 8.29 -7.55
N PHE A 257 18.36 9.34 -7.41
CA PHE A 257 18.35 10.51 -8.32
C PHE A 257 18.99 11.77 -7.74
#